data_AF-A0A1S3I5H7-F1
#
_entry.id   AF-A0A1S3I5H7-F1
#
_cell.length_a   1.000
_cell.length_b   1.000
_cell.length_c   1.000
_cell.angle_alpha   90.00
_cell.angle_beta   90.00
_cell.angle_gamma   90.00
#
_symmetry.space_group_name_H-M   'P 1'
#
loop_
_entity.id
_entity.type
_entity.pdbx_description
1 polymer ?
#
loop_
_entity_poly.entity_id
_entity_poly.type
_entity_poly.pdbx_seq_one_letter_code
_entity_poly.pdbx_strand_id
1 'polypeptide(L)'
;MQNGLQLATVAFLAVFTICAAAEDHFFTRSTTQKDERFKYILPSKEVDATCLSQAEAGHCRFYRCLRERFTCDKFQYARDAEFSCRRMGRFAGGYEHRQLITQFNKCMMRSLSLVYQSGTNNCFFIKEFGQQLFTQCFIQHNLCELLQGSEDEKRAFQQMFGIKTVMDAQGEVSEALQTCNLQQLNSFFHWMTAR
;
A
#
# COMPACT_ATOMS: atom_id res chain seq x y z
N MET A 1 -27.83 -22.74 -25.81
CA MET A 1 -27.53 -21.58 -24.92
C MET A 1 -26.06 -21.65 -24.51
N GLN A 2 -25.15 -21.18 -25.35
CA GLN A 2 -23.70 -21.42 -25.18
C GLN A 2 -22.83 -20.20 -25.56
N ASN A 3 -23.38 -18.99 -25.54
CA ASN A 3 -22.67 -17.79 -26.01
C ASN A 3 -22.29 -16.79 -24.89
N GLY A 4 -22.57 -17.10 -23.62
CA GLY A 4 -22.29 -16.19 -22.49
C GLY A 4 -20.92 -16.40 -21.81
N LEU A 5 -20.33 -17.59 -21.93
CA LEU A 5 -19.18 -17.98 -21.11
C LEU A 5 -17.81 -17.70 -21.77
N GLN A 6 -17.78 -17.40 -23.07
CA GLN A 6 -16.53 -17.07 -23.78
C GLN A 6 -16.20 -15.57 -23.78
N LEU A 7 -17.19 -14.69 -23.58
CA LEU A 7 -16.95 -13.24 -23.56
C LEU A 7 -16.27 -12.77 -22.26
N ALA A 8 -16.51 -13.47 -21.14
CA ALA A 8 -15.89 -13.12 -19.85
C ALA A 8 -14.39 -13.45 -19.82
N THR A 9 -13.97 -14.57 -20.41
CA THR A 9 -12.56 -15.01 -20.39
C THR A 9 -11.66 -14.17 -21.30
N VAL A 10 -12.18 -13.68 -22.43
CA VAL A 10 -11.41 -12.86 -23.38
C VAL A 10 -11.22 -11.43 -22.84
N ALA A 11 -12.19 -10.89 -22.10
CA ALA A 11 -12.05 -9.59 -21.45
C ALA A 11 -11.01 -9.60 -20.32
N PHE A 12 -10.88 -10.70 -19.57
CA PHE A 12 -9.88 -10.82 -18.50
C PHE A 12 -8.44 -10.92 -19.03
N LEU A 13 -8.22 -11.59 -20.17
CA LEU A 13 -6.89 -11.68 -20.76
C LEU A 13 -6.43 -10.35 -21.38
N ALA A 14 -7.33 -9.53 -21.91
CA ALA A 14 -6.98 -8.22 -22.48
C ALA A 14 -6.53 -7.19 -21.42
N VAL A 15 -6.92 -7.37 -20.14
CA VAL A 15 -6.53 -6.46 -19.06
C VAL A 15 -5.11 -6.72 -18.55
N PHE A 16 -4.59 -7.95 -18.71
CA PHE A 16 -3.21 -8.27 -18.32
C PHE A 16 -2.15 -7.92 -19.39
N THR A 17 -2.56 -7.67 -20.65
CA THR A 17 -1.63 -7.40 -21.77
C THR A 17 -1.27 -5.92 -21.95
N ILE A 18 -1.81 -4.99 -21.16
CA ILE A 18 -1.51 -3.55 -21.31
C ILE A 18 -0.12 -3.18 -20.72
N CYS A 19 0.51 -4.06 -19.94
CA CYS A 19 1.82 -3.79 -19.34
C CYS A 19 3.03 -3.98 -20.28
N ALA A 20 2.86 -4.38 -21.54
CA ALA A 20 3.99 -4.73 -22.42
C ALA A 20 4.27 -3.76 -23.58
N ALA A 21 3.58 -2.61 -23.68
CA ALA A 21 3.80 -1.66 -24.77
C ALA A 21 3.72 -0.20 -24.29
N ALA A 22 4.69 0.19 -23.46
CA ALA A 22 4.98 1.59 -23.19
C ALA A 22 6.51 1.80 -23.09
N GLU A 23 7.22 1.28 -24.09
CA GLU A 23 8.59 1.70 -24.36
C GLU A 23 8.54 2.54 -25.64
N ASP A 24 9.35 3.60 -25.64
CA ASP A 24 9.54 4.55 -26.73
C ASP A 24 8.43 5.60 -26.93
N HIS A 25 8.58 6.74 -26.25
CA HIS A 25 8.29 8.11 -26.72
C HIS A 25 7.98 9.05 -25.54
N PHE A 26 8.90 9.24 -24.59
CA PHE A 26 8.83 10.40 -23.69
C PHE A 26 10.20 10.86 -23.16
N PHE A 27 11.15 11.13 -24.07
CA PHE A 27 12.41 11.76 -23.67
C PHE A 27 12.77 12.93 -24.60
N THR A 28 11.94 13.97 -24.60
CA THR A 28 12.36 15.32 -25.00
C THR A 28 11.54 16.38 -24.26
N ARG A 29 11.93 16.65 -23.00
CA ARG A 29 11.81 18.02 -22.46
C ARG A 29 12.84 18.26 -21.37
N SER A 30 14.00 18.76 -21.80
CA SER A 30 14.89 19.52 -20.93
C SER A 30 14.09 20.70 -20.37
N THR A 31 13.63 20.55 -19.13
CA THR A 31 13.33 21.68 -18.27
C THR A 31 14.18 21.47 -17.03
N THR A 32 14.76 22.54 -16.54
CA THR A 32 15.41 22.64 -15.22
C THR A 32 14.39 22.48 -14.10
N GLN A 33 13.60 21.40 -14.13
CA GLN A 33 12.79 20.97 -13.02
C GLN A 33 13.76 20.41 -11.99
N LYS A 34 13.97 21.16 -10.89
CA LYS A 34 14.76 20.68 -9.75
C LYS A 34 14.19 19.31 -9.35
N ASP A 35 14.96 18.28 -9.65
CA ASP A 35 14.55 16.91 -9.42
C ASP A 35 14.45 16.68 -7.91
N GLU A 36 13.21 16.61 -7.40
CA GLU A 36 12.96 16.45 -5.97
C GLU A 36 13.51 15.11 -5.45
N ARG A 37 13.85 14.15 -6.33
CA ARG A 37 14.55 12.90 -5.99
C ARG A 37 15.92 13.10 -5.36
N PHE A 38 16.51 14.30 -5.46
CA PHE A 38 17.82 14.60 -4.86
C PHE A 38 17.78 15.68 -3.75
N LYS A 39 16.60 16.18 -3.38
CA LYS A 39 16.47 17.16 -2.30
C LYS A 39 16.48 16.48 -0.93
N TYR A 40 17.63 16.52 -0.27
CA TYR A 40 17.76 16.10 1.13
C TYR A 40 17.05 17.07 2.09
N ILE A 41 16.55 16.53 3.19
CA ILE A 41 15.91 17.24 4.28
C ILE A 41 16.55 16.84 5.61
N LEU A 42 16.71 17.84 6.48
CA LEU A 42 17.18 17.64 7.84
C LEU A 42 15.99 17.39 8.77
N PRO A 43 16.19 16.61 9.85
CA PRO A 43 15.17 16.40 10.85
C PRO A 43 14.82 17.73 11.55
N SER A 44 13.52 18.01 11.70
CA SER A 44 13.02 19.20 12.42
C SER A 44 12.89 18.98 13.93
N LYS A 45 13.03 17.75 14.40
CA LYS A 45 12.95 17.33 15.80
C LYS A 45 13.93 16.20 16.05
N GLU A 46 14.41 16.04 17.28
CA GLU A 46 15.22 14.89 17.70
C GLU A 46 14.45 13.56 17.65
N VAL A 47 15.19 12.46 17.76
CA VAL A 47 14.60 11.11 17.84
C VAL A 47 13.91 10.97 19.21
N ASP A 48 12.62 10.68 19.19
CA ASP A 48 11.81 10.50 20.40
C ASP A 48 11.63 9.01 20.71
N ALA A 49 11.99 8.59 21.92
CA ALA A 49 11.83 7.23 22.40
C ALA A 49 10.35 6.76 22.38
N THR A 50 9.41 7.68 22.61
CA THR A 50 7.97 7.41 22.49
C THR A 50 7.63 7.03 21.05
N CYS A 51 8.16 7.75 20.07
CA CYS A 51 7.93 7.45 18.66
C CYS A 51 8.51 6.09 18.26
N LEU A 52 9.70 5.73 18.76
CA LEU A 52 10.28 4.40 18.56
C LEU A 52 9.41 3.30 19.19
N SER A 53 8.88 3.52 20.40
CA SER A 53 7.94 2.60 21.03
C SER A 53 6.64 2.44 20.24
N GLN A 54 6.09 3.53 19.68
CA GLN A 54 4.93 3.47 18.79
C GLN A 54 5.23 2.65 17.54
N ALA A 55 6.45 2.77 16.98
CA ALA A 55 6.88 1.99 15.84
C ALA A 55 6.94 0.49 16.16
N GLU A 56 7.56 0.16 17.29
CA GLU A 56 7.71 -1.21 17.78
C GLU A 56 6.37 -1.90 18.07
N ALA A 57 5.41 -1.13 18.58
CA ALA A 57 4.05 -1.60 18.84
C ALA A 57 3.16 -1.69 17.59
N GLY A 58 3.58 -1.11 16.45
CA GLY A 58 2.74 -1.04 15.24
C GLY A 58 1.59 -0.02 15.36
N HIS A 59 1.77 1.04 16.15
CA HIS A 59 0.76 2.07 16.34
C HIS A 59 0.82 3.15 15.26
N CYS A 60 -0.31 3.39 14.57
CA CYS A 60 -0.42 4.35 13.47
C CYS A 60 0.03 5.78 13.79
N ARG A 61 0.10 6.16 15.08
CA ARG A 61 0.64 7.46 15.51
C ARG A 61 2.13 7.62 15.17
N PHE A 62 2.87 6.54 14.95
CA PHE A 62 4.26 6.62 14.49
C PHE A 62 4.41 7.41 13.18
N TYR A 63 3.47 7.29 12.24
CA TYR A 63 3.50 8.07 11.00
C TYR A 63 3.44 9.59 11.25
N ARG A 64 2.75 10.02 12.30
CA ARG A 64 2.77 11.41 12.74
C ARG A 64 4.17 11.81 13.22
N CYS A 65 4.87 10.96 13.97
CA CYS A 65 6.26 11.19 14.34
C CYS A 65 7.17 11.34 13.12
N LEU A 66 7.01 10.46 12.13
CA LEU A 66 7.77 10.53 10.88
C LEU A 66 7.53 11.85 10.14
N ARG A 67 6.27 12.28 10.04
CA ARG A 67 5.88 13.57 9.41
C ARG A 67 6.42 14.78 10.17
N GLU A 68 6.39 14.75 11.50
CA GLU A 68 6.86 15.86 12.32
C GLU A 68 8.39 15.98 12.36
N ARG A 69 9.11 14.86 12.20
CA ARG A 69 10.57 14.88 12.08
C ARG A 69 11.00 15.24 10.66
N PHE A 70 10.34 14.72 9.63
CA PHE A 70 10.65 14.96 8.23
C PHE A 70 9.47 15.61 7.51
N THR A 71 9.51 16.95 7.43
CA THR A 71 8.43 17.74 6.84
C THR A 71 8.39 17.58 5.31
N CYS A 72 7.49 16.72 4.83
CA CYS A 72 7.32 16.34 3.43
C CYS A 72 5.95 16.75 2.87
N ASP A 73 5.66 18.05 2.89
CA ASP A 73 4.31 18.58 2.60
C ASP A 73 3.77 18.25 1.20
N LYS A 74 4.66 18.13 0.20
CA LYS A 74 4.27 17.78 -1.17
C LYS A 74 3.96 16.31 -1.37
N PHE A 75 4.68 15.42 -0.70
CA PHE A 75 4.57 13.98 -0.92
C PHE A 75 3.46 13.35 -0.10
N GLN A 76 3.05 13.98 1.00
CA GLN A 76 1.95 13.61 1.91
C GLN A 76 1.95 12.15 2.43
N TYR A 77 2.92 11.31 2.04
CA TYR A 77 3.00 9.88 2.32
C TYR A 77 2.69 9.54 3.78
N ALA A 78 3.37 10.17 4.74
CA ALA A 78 3.18 9.86 6.15
C ALA A 78 1.76 10.19 6.64
N ARG A 79 1.10 11.23 6.07
CA ARG A 79 -0.31 11.54 6.39
C ARG A 79 -1.23 10.47 5.82
N ASP A 80 -1.02 10.07 4.57
CA ASP A 80 -1.86 9.10 3.89
C ASP A 80 -1.68 7.71 4.50
N ALA A 81 -0.45 7.33 4.83
CA ALA A 81 -0.12 6.10 5.53
C ALA A 81 -0.70 6.06 6.96
N GLU A 82 -0.69 7.17 7.70
CA GLU A 82 -1.37 7.27 9.00
C GLU A 82 -2.87 6.97 8.86
N PHE A 83 -3.50 7.56 7.84
CA PHE A 83 -4.92 7.38 7.57
C PHE A 83 -5.25 5.94 7.16
N SER A 84 -4.49 5.38 6.22
CA SER A 84 -4.63 3.99 5.79
C SER A 84 -4.40 3.00 6.95
N CYS A 85 -3.38 3.22 7.79
CA CYS A 85 -3.13 2.40 8.97
C CYS A 85 -4.33 2.39 9.93
N ARG A 86 -4.89 3.55 10.25
CA ARG A 86 -6.06 3.65 11.15
C ARG A 86 -7.29 2.98 10.54
N ARG A 87 -7.48 3.14 9.23
CA ARG A 87 -8.55 2.48 8.48
C ARG A 87 -8.40 0.95 8.51
N MET A 88 -7.20 0.44 8.29
CA MET A 88 -6.90 -0.99 8.41
C MET A 88 -7.25 -1.52 9.80
N GLY A 89 -6.82 -0.84 10.87
CA GLY A 89 -7.16 -1.24 12.24
C GLY A 89 -8.67 -1.19 12.55
N ARG A 90 -9.41 -0.24 11.96
CA ARG A 90 -10.86 -0.09 12.16
C ARG A 90 -11.67 -1.20 11.50
N PHE A 91 -11.26 -1.61 10.30
CA PHE A 91 -12.00 -2.57 9.48
C PHE A 91 -11.40 -3.97 9.50
N ALA A 92 -10.30 -4.20 10.23
CA ALA A 92 -9.81 -5.54 10.48
C ALA A 92 -10.92 -6.39 11.12
N GLY A 93 -11.35 -7.41 10.36
CA GLY A 93 -12.54 -8.22 10.65
C GLY A 93 -12.41 -9.11 11.89
N GLY A 94 -12.40 -10.42 11.71
CA GLY A 94 -12.23 -11.40 12.80
C GLY A 94 -10.95 -11.20 13.61
N TYR A 95 -10.83 -11.93 14.73
CA TYR A 95 -9.66 -11.86 15.60
C TYR A 95 -8.35 -12.14 14.86
N GLU A 96 -8.32 -13.17 14.00
CA GLU A 96 -7.14 -13.55 13.21
C GLU A 96 -6.73 -12.44 12.25
N HIS A 97 -7.68 -11.80 11.57
CA HIS A 97 -7.41 -10.67 10.66
C HIS A 97 -6.87 -9.45 11.42
N ARG A 98 -7.37 -9.17 12.62
CA ARG A 98 -6.79 -8.14 13.50
C ARG A 98 -5.34 -8.45 13.85
N GLN A 99 -4.99 -9.71 14.07
CA GLN A 99 -3.60 -10.10 14.30
C GLN A 99 -2.74 -9.89 13.04
N LEU A 100 -3.20 -10.34 11.87
CA LEU A 100 -2.47 -10.14 10.60
C LEU A 100 -2.20 -8.65 10.33
N ILE A 101 -3.21 -7.79 10.46
CA ILE A 101 -3.07 -6.34 10.31
C ILE A 101 -2.13 -5.74 11.36
N THR A 102 -2.17 -6.24 12.60
CA THR A 102 -1.23 -5.81 13.64
C THR A 102 0.22 -6.15 13.26
N GLN A 103 0.46 -7.36 12.75
CA GLN A 103 1.81 -7.78 12.33
C GLN A 103 2.27 -6.99 11.10
N PHE A 104 1.40 -6.77 10.12
CA PHE A 104 1.66 -5.90 8.98
C PHE A 104 2.07 -4.48 9.43
N ASN A 105 1.29 -3.87 10.32
CA ASN A 105 1.60 -2.53 10.84
C ASN A 105 2.92 -2.49 11.61
N LYS A 106 3.23 -3.53 12.40
CA LYS A 106 4.53 -3.66 13.07
C LYS A 106 5.68 -3.75 12.07
N CYS A 107 5.55 -4.57 11.03
CA CYS A 107 6.54 -4.69 9.96
C CYS A 107 6.81 -3.31 9.31
N MET A 108 5.74 -2.62 8.89
CA MET A 108 5.85 -1.30 8.27
C MET A 108 6.59 -0.30 9.16
N MET A 109 6.17 -0.18 10.42
CA MET A 109 6.67 0.88 11.30
C MET A 109 8.06 0.57 11.85
N ARG A 110 8.38 -0.69 12.16
CA ARG A 110 9.74 -1.08 12.53
C ARG A 110 10.72 -0.76 11.41
N SER A 111 10.38 -1.08 10.16
CA SER A 111 11.24 -0.77 9.01
C SER A 111 11.38 0.74 8.79
N LEU A 112 10.29 1.49 8.90
CA LEU A 112 10.33 2.96 8.83
C LEU A 112 11.00 3.62 10.05
N SER A 113 11.19 2.91 11.17
CA SER A 113 11.92 3.43 12.32
C SER A 113 13.39 3.68 11.99
N LEU A 114 13.97 2.96 11.02
CA LEU A 114 15.33 3.19 10.52
C LEU A 114 15.41 4.55 9.81
N VAL A 115 14.40 4.85 9.00
CA VAL A 115 14.24 6.15 8.34
C VAL A 115 14.04 7.25 9.38
N TYR A 116 13.19 7.01 10.39
CA TYR A 116 12.98 7.97 11.48
C TYR A 116 14.28 8.31 12.23
N GLN A 117 15.13 7.31 12.49
CA GLN A 117 16.38 7.48 13.24
C GLN A 117 17.50 8.13 12.42
N SER A 118 17.36 8.26 11.10
CA SER A 118 18.44 8.84 10.28
C SER A 118 18.64 10.34 10.56
N GLY A 119 19.85 10.82 10.29
CA GLY A 119 20.22 12.24 10.41
C GLY A 119 19.85 13.09 9.18
N THR A 120 19.51 12.46 8.06
CA THR A 120 19.07 13.10 6.82
C THR A 120 18.22 12.12 6.01
N ASN A 121 17.30 12.64 5.21
CA ASN A 121 16.45 11.84 4.32
C ASN A 121 16.08 12.62 3.06
N ASN A 122 15.35 11.96 2.16
CA ASN A 122 14.66 12.59 1.04
C ASN A 122 13.18 12.20 1.06
N CYS A 123 12.26 13.14 0.84
CA CYS A 123 10.83 12.88 0.82
C CYS A 123 10.38 11.86 -0.25
N PHE A 124 10.98 11.90 -1.43
CA PHE A 124 10.79 10.89 -2.47
C PHE A 124 11.25 9.53 -1.97
N PHE A 125 12.44 9.43 -1.37
CA PHE A 125 12.92 8.18 -0.78
C PHE A 125 11.97 7.63 0.30
N ILE A 126 11.49 8.48 1.22
CA ILE A 126 10.55 8.07 2.26
C ILE A 126 9.28 7.46 1.64
N LYS A 127 8.76 8.10 0.57
CA LYS A 127 7.58 7.60 -0.15
C LYS A 127 7.85 6.26 -0.83
N GLU A 128 8.88 6.19 -1.67
CA GLU A 128 9.20 4.98 -2.46
C GLU A 128 9.56 3.81 -1.54
N PHE A 129 10.39 4.05 -0.52
CA PHE A 129 10.72 3.03 0.47
C PHE A 129 9.46 2.59 1.22
N GLY A 130 8.59 3.53 1.56
CA GLY A 130 7.29 3.23 2.16
C GLY A 130 6.37 2.37 1.30
N GLN A 131 6.34 2.59 -0.01
CA GLN A 131 5.58 1.78 -0.97
C GLN A 131 6.19 0.38 -1.14
N GLN A 132 7.52 0.28 -1.25
CA GLN A 132 8.21 -1.01 -1.30
C GLN A 132 7.99 -1.83 -0.03
N LEU A 133 8.06 -1.19 1.14
CA LEU A 133 7.77 -1.83 2.42
C LEU A 133 6.32 -2.34 2.48
N PHE A 134 5.37 -1.60 1.91
CA PHE A 134 3.98 -2.05 1.86
C PHE A 134 3.89 -3.41 1.18
N THR A 135 4.44 -3.56 -0.03
CA THR A 135 4.46 -4.83 -0.76
C THR A 135 5.19 -5.93 0.02
N GLN A 136 6.36 -5.64 0.58
CA GLN A 136 7.15 -6.62 1.35
C GLN A 136 6.41 -7.12 2.60
N CYS A 137 5.89 -6.19 3.42
CA CYS A 137 5.15 -6.54 4.63
C CYS A 137 3.83 -7.23 4.30
N PHE A 138 3.20 -6.89 3.17
CA PHE A 138 1.98 -7.54 2.69
C PHE A 138 2.22 -9.02 2.37
N ILE A 139 3.29 -9.32 1.63
CA ILE A 139 3.72 -10.69 1.31
C ILE A 139 4.11 -11.44 2.59
N GLN A 140 4.99 -10.85 3.40
CA GLN A 140 5.55 -11.50 4.58
C GLN A 140 4.48 -11.95 5.57
N HIS A 141 3.38 -11.21 5.67
CA HIS A 141 2.28 -11.51 6.58
C HIS A 141 1.04 -12.08 5.87
N ASN A 142 1.21 -12.59 4.65
CA ASN A 142 0.21 -13.31 3.86
C ASN A 142 -1.19 -12.65 3.82
N LEU A 143 -1.23 -11.33 3.61
CA LEU A 143 -2.51 -10.60 3.59
C LEU A 143 -3.45 -11.03 2.45
N CYS A 144 -2.95 -11.81 1.48
CA CYS A 144 -3.76 -12.46 0.45
C CYS A 144 -4.80 -13.45 1.01
N GLU A 145 -4.65 -13.96 2.23
CA GLU A 145 -5.65 -14.82 2.87
C GLU A 145 -6.99 -14.11 3.06
N LEU A 146 -6.95 -12.78 3.29
CA LEU A 146 -8.14 -11.95 3.46
C LEU A 146 -9.06 -11.96 2.23
N LEU A 147 -8.52 -12.29 1.05
CA LEU A 147 -9.27 -12.36 -0.21
C LEU A 147 -10.07 -13.65 -0.36
N GLN A 148 -9.74 -14.70 0.41
CA GLN A 148 -10.44 -15.99 0.37
C GLN A 148 -11.51 -16.13 1.45
N GLY A 149 -11.59 -15.16 2.38
CA GLY A 149 -12.56 -15.18 3.46
C GLY A 149 -14.02 -15.09 3.00
N SER A 150 -14.90 -15.13 3.98
CA SER A 150 -16.33 -14.81 3.88
C SER A 150 -16.58 -13.45 3.22
N GLU A 151 -17.82 -13.20 2.78
CA GLU A 151 -18.18 -11.91 2.18
C GLU A 151 -17.91 -10.71 3.10
N ASP A 152 -18.07 -10.88 4.40
CA ASP A 152 -17.79 -9.84 5.39
C ASP A 152 -16.28 -9.56 5.50
N GLU A 153 -15.45 -10.58 5.33
CA GLU A 153 -13.99 -10.45 5.32
C GLU A 153 -13.48 -9.80 4.04
N LYS A 154 -14.06 -10.15 2.88
CA LYS A 154 -13.80 -9.45 1.62
C LYS A 154 -14.25 -7.99 1.69
N ARG A 155 -15.38 -7.69 2.36
CA ARG A 155 -15.86 -6.33 2.61
C ARG A 155 -14.93 -5.57 3.55
N ALA A 156 -14.47 -6.21 4.61
CA ALA A 156 -13.44 -5.66 5.48
C ALA A 156 -12.18 -5.33 4.67
N PHE A 157 -11.70 -6.23 3.82
CA PHE A 157 -10.55 -5.98 2.93
C PHE A 157 -10.76 -4.75 2.04
N GLN A 158 -11.89 -4.65 1.34
CA GLN A 158 -12.24 -3.46 0.55
C GLN A 158 -12.19 -2.18 1.40
N GLN A 159 -12.80 -2.21 2.59
CA GLN A 159 -12.87 -1.05 3.47
C GLN A 159 -11.51 -0.68 4.06
N MET A 160 -10.65 -1.66 4.35
CA MET A 160 -9.29 -1.46 4.83
C MET A 160 -8.44 -0.71 3.79
N PHE A 161 -8.52 -1.12 2.53
CA PHE A 161 -7.71 -0.57 1.44
C PHE A 161 -8.41 0.53 0.63
N GLY A 162 -9.66 0.87 0.97
CA GLY A 162 -10.43 1.90 0.27
C GLY A 162 -10.79 1.54 -1.17
N ILE A 163 -10.83 0.25 -1.50
CA ILE A 163 -11.17 -0.27 -2.83
C ILE A 163 -12.68 -0.12 -3.02
N LYS A 164 -13.11 0.78 -3.91
CA LYS A 164 -14.53 0.95 -4.28
C LYS A 164 -14.84 0.32 -5.63
N THR A 165 -13.85 0.23 -6.50
CA THR A 165 -13.96 -0.27 -7.86
C THR A 165 -12.84 -1.27 -8.16
N VAL A 166 -13.01 -2.06 -9.23
CA VAL A 166 -11.94 -2.92 -9.76
C VAL A 166 -10.72 -2.10 -10.16
N MET A 167 -10.91 -0.85 -10.64
CA MET A 167 -9.81 0.05 -10.99
C MET A 167 -9.04 0.53 -9.75
N ASP A 168 -9.70 0.74 -8.60
CA ASP A 168 -8.99 1.12 -7.37
C ASP A 168 -8.08 -0.01 -6.87
N ALA A 169 -8.49 -1.26 -7.06
CA ALA A 169 -7.66 -2.44 -6.79
C ALA A 169 -6.44 -2.52 -7.71
N GLN A 170 -6.42 -1.77 -8.82
CA GLN A 170 -5.30 -1.67 -9.77
C GLN A 170 -4.29 -0.55 -9.40
N GLY A 171 -4.45 0.16 -8.27
CA GLY A 171 -3.51 1.18 -7.73
C GLY A 171 -2.32 0.63 -6.91
N GLU A 172 -1.86 1.31 -5.84
CA GLU A 172 -0.74 0.85 -4.98
C GLU A 172 -0.98 -0.55 -4.38
N VAL A 173 -2.25 -0.88 -4.14
CA VAL A 173 -2.67 -2.20 -3.68
C VAL A 173 -2.52 -3.25 -4.78
N SER A 174 -2.48 -2.87 -6.06
CA SER A 174 -2.28 -3.76 -7.21
C SER A 174 -0.94 -4.46 -7.18
N GLU A 175 0.15 -3.75 -6.87
CA GLU A 175 1.46 -4.37 -6.82
C GLU A 175 1.50 -5.46 -5.74
N ALA A 176 0.95 -5.17 -4.56
CA ALA A 176 0.79 -6.15 -3.50
C ALA A 176 -0.20 -7.27 -3.89
N LEU A 177 -1.32 -6.96 -4.55
CA LEU A 177 -2.31 -7.93 -5.00
C LEU A 177 -1.77 -8.84 -6.11
N GLN A 178 -0.87 -8.37 -6.97
CA GLN A 178 -0.20 -9.18 -8.00
C GLN A 178 0.65 -10.31 -7.39
N THR A 179 1.00 -10.20 -6.10
CA THR A 179 1.68 -11.27 -5.35
C THR A 179 0.72 -12.35 -4.88
N CYS A 180 -0.58 -12.06 -4.83
CA CYS A 180 -1.61 -13.05 -4.54
C CYS A 180 -1.83 -13.97 -5.74
N ASN A 181 -2.20 -15.21 -5.47
CA ASN A 181 -2.46 -16.16 -6.55
C ASN A 181 -3.73 -15.79 -7.35
N LEU A 182 -3.81 -16.25 -8.60
CA LEU A 182 -4.91 -15.94 -9.51
C LEU A 182 -6.28 -16.36 -8.96
N GLN A 183 -6.34 -17.46 -8.20
CA GLN A 183 -7.59 -17.94 -7.62
C GLN A 183 -8.13 -16.97 -6.54
N GLN A 184 -7.26 -16.44 -5.69
CA GLN A 184 -7.58 -15.41 -4.69
C GLN A 184 -8.16 -14.16 -5.35
N LEU A 185 -7.45 -13.66 -6.35
CA LEU A 185 -7.83 -12.46 -7.08
C LEU A 185 -9.17 -12.65 -7.80
N ASN A 186 -9.35 -13.75 -8.53
CA ASN A 186 -10.59 -14.03 -9.25
C ASN A 186 -11.78 -14.16 -8.29
N SER A 187 -11.61 -14.83 -7.14
CA SER A 187 -12.64 -14.95 -6.10
C SER A 187 -13.06 -13.59 -5.53
N PHE A 188 -12.10 -12.68 -5.35
CA PHE A 188 -12.36 -11.33 -4.86
C PHE A 188 -13.03 -10.47 -5.94
N PHE A 189 -12.47 -10.40 -7.15
CA PHE A 189 -13.00 -9.60 -8.26
C PHE A 189 -14.41 -10.05 -8.66
N HIS A 190 -14.66 -11.35 -8.78
CA HIS A 190 -16.00 -11.87 -9.08
C HIS A 190 -17.02 -11.45 -8.01
N TRP A 191 -16.65 -11.53 -6.74
CA TRP A 191 -17.50 -11.08 -5.64
C TRP A 191 -17.76 -9.56 -5.70
N MET A 192 -16.79 -8.75 -6.10
CA MET A 192 -16.98 -7.31 -6.27
C MET A 192 -17.96 -6.97 -7.39
N THR A 193 -17.95 -7.72 -8.49
CA THR A 193 -18.79 -7.45 -9.68
C THR A 193 -20.17 -8.11 -9.64
N ALA A 194 -20.40 -9.05 -8.72
CA ALA A 194 -21.69 -9.75 -8.56
C ALA A 194 -22.72 -8.94 -7.74
N ARG A 195 -22.39 -7.72 -7.32
CA ARG A 195 -23.24 -6.79 -6.58
C ARG A 195 -23.59 -5.57 -7.43
#